data_AF-A0A2G9G7J8-F1
#
_entry.id   AF-A0A2G9G7J8-F1
#
_cell.length_a   1.000
_cell.length_b   1.000
_cell.length_c   1.000
_cell.angle_alpha   90.00
_cell.angle_beta   90.00
_cell.angle_gamma   90.00
#
_symmetry.space_group_name_H-M   'P 1'
#
loop_
_entity.id
_entity.type
_entity.pdbx_description
1 polymer ?
#
loop_
_entity_poly.entity_id
_entity_poly.type
_entity_poly.pdbx_seq_one_letter_code
_entity_poly.pdbx_strand_id
1 'polypeptide(L)'
;MTTRNQLFMLYNYRPLFESEALKILVTFLHYICIIPVLIATLLHHSSGLSNSEEKFQPRTPSRFCIPAPKSNPEPCKNPRLVTPDDFIFSGIKSPTRNFSDMGFSSIPVNPTTFPGLNTLGMSFVRADLRSGGINPPHFHPRATETVYVLQGKVYSGFVDSTNRVFAKVIEQGDVMVFPRGLVNFQMNVGKSNATIFCCCNSQNPRMQKIPNVVIGSGINDELLEKAFGLSTGEISKMKRRFLPKRVN
;
A
#
# COMPACT_ATOMS: atom_id res chain seq x y z
N MET A 1 -12.35 -1.55 -63.06
CA MET A 1 -13.02 -0.82 -64.15
C MET A 1 -14.50 -1.17 -64.09
N THR A 2 -15.50 -0.31 -63.89
CA THR A 2 -15.60 1.16 -63.85
C THR A 2 -16.99 1.49 -63.24
N THR A 3 -17.04 2.45 -62.30
CA THR A 3 -18.12 3.41 -61.89
C THR A 3 -19.59 2.97 -61.72
N ARG A 4 -20.32 3.24 -60.61
CA ARG A 4 -20.69 4.47 -59.83
C ARG A 4 -22.11 5.00 -60.18
N ASN A 5 -22.98 5.03 -59.15
CA ASN A 5 -24.05 6.01 -58.82
C ASN A 5 -25.35 6.07 -59.67
N GLN A 6 -26.53 5.81 -59.09
CA GLN A 6 -27.51 6.71 -58.41
C GLN A 6 -28.86 6.56 -59.19
N LEU A 7 -30.11 6.65 -58.70
CA LEU A 7 -30.77 7.45 -57.66
C LEU A 7 -32.23 6.95 -57.48
N PHE A 8 -32.72 6.87 -56.24
CA PHE A 8 -34.10 7.17 -55.73
C PHE A 8 -35.37 6.55 -56.35
N MET A 9 -36.24 5.98 -55.48
CA MET A 9 -37.53 6.58 -55.08
C MET A 9 -38.15 5.84 -53.87
N LEU A 10 -38.57 6.65 -52.89
CA LEU A 10 -39.22 6.32 -51.61
C LEU A 10 -40.72 6.06 -51.79
N TYR A 11 -41.31 5.14 -51.00
CA TYR A 11 -42.66 5.25 -50.43
C TYR A 11 -42.73 4.32 -49.20
N ASN A 12 -42.47 4.84 -47.99
CA ASN A 12 -43.45 5.28 -46.99
C ASN A 12 -44.19 4.16 -46.25
N TYR A 13 -43.66 3.75 -45.10
CA TYR A 13 -44.43 3.22 -43.96
C TYR A 13 -43.86 3.81 -42.66
N ARG A 14 -44.59 4.75 -42.04
CA ARG A 14 -44.32 5.31 -40.72
C ARG A 14 -45.26 4.62 -39.71
N PRO A 15 -44.77 4.00 -38.62
CA PRO A 15 -45.63 3.39 -37.62
C PRO A 15 -46.09 4.43 -36.58
N LEU A 16 -47.33 4.26 -36.13
CA LEU A 16 -48.02 4.98 -35.07
C LEU A 16 -47.35 4.82 -33.68
N PHE A 17 -46.21 5.47 -33.37
CA PHE A 17 -45.68 5.50 -31.99
C PHE A 17 -44.83 6.76 -31.67
N GLU A 18 -45.19 7.93 -32.20
CA GLU A 18 -44.58 9.22 -31.84
C GLU A 18 -45.63 10.25 -31.40
N SER A 19 -46.45 9.90 -30.40
CA SER A 19 -47.28 10.90 -29.73
C SER A 19 -46.51 11.47 -28.53
N GLU A 20 -46.19 12.76 -28.58
CA GLU A 20 -45.62 13.51 -27.45
C GLU A 20 -46.47 13.35 -26.16
N ALA A 21 -47.77 13.06 -26.28
CA ALA A 21 -48.63 12.77 -25.14
C ALA A 21 -48.22 11.51 -24.36
N LEU A 22 -47.67 10.49 -25.03
CA LEU A 22 -47.23 9.25 -24.37
C LEU A 22 -45.92 9.46 -23.59
N LYS A 23 -45.01 10.30 -24.11
CA LYS A 23 -43.79 10.69 -23.40
C LYS A 23 -44.12 11.49 -22.15
N ILE A 24 -45.04 12.46 -22.27
CA ILE A 24 -45.52 13.26 -21.13
C ILE A 24 -46.18 12.38 -20.07
N LEU A 25 -47.01 11.41 -20.47
CA LEU A 25 -47.68 10.50 -19.54
C LEU A 25 -46.68 9.61 -18.77
N VAL A 26 -45.66 9.09 -19.46
CA VAL A 26 -44.60 8.28 -18.83
C VAL A 26 -43.76 9.12 -17.87
N THR A 27 -43.42 10.36 -18.23
CA THR A 27 -42.70 11.28 -17.32
C THR A 27 -43.56 11.66 -16.11
N PHE A 28 -44.87 11.91 -16.30
CA PHE A 28 -45.78 12.21 -15.20
C PHE A 28 -45.93 11.02 -14.23
N LEU A 29 -46.03 9.79 -14.75
CA LEU A 29 -46.10 8.58 -13.93
C LEU A 29 -44.79 8.33 -13.15
N HIS A 30 -43.63 8.65 -13.72
CA HIS A 30 -42.36 8.59 -12.98
C HIS A 30 -42.30 9.60 -11.83
N TYR A 31 -42.77 10.83 -12.04
CA TYR A 31 -42.82 11.85 -10.98
C TYR A 31 -43.79 11.47 -9.83
N ILE A 32 -44.95 10.89 -10.17
CA ILE A 32 -45.96 10.51 -9.18
C ILE A 32 -45.54 9.28 -8.36
N CYS A 33 -44.81 8.33 -8.94
CA CYS A 33 -44.43 7.10 -8.23
C CYS A 33 -43.06 7.17 -7.53
N ILE A 34 -42.08 7.88 -8.07
CA ILE A 34 -40.69 7.83 -7.57
C ILE A 34 -40.44 8.89 -6.49
N ILE A 35 -41.06 10.06 -6.59
CA ILE A 35 -40.85 11.14 -5.62
C ILE A 35 -41.41 10.81 -4.22
N PRO A 36 -42.60 10.19 -4.07
CA PRO A 36 -43.10 9.81 -2.76
C PRO A 36 -42.24 8.73 -2.09
N VAL A 37 -41.66 7.82 -2.86
CA VAL A 37 -40.77 6.76 -2.35
C VAL A 37 -39.45 7.37 -1.86
N LEU A 38 -38.87 8.32 -2.61
CA LEU A 38 -37.67 9.05 -2.17
C LEU A 38 -37.94 9.88 -0.90
N ILE A 39 -39.08 10.56 -0.82
CA ILE A 39 -39.48 11.32 0.38
C ILE A 39 -39.72 10.38 1.57
N ALA A 40 -40.37 9.23 1.37
CA ALA A 40 -40.56 8.24 2.43
C ALA A 40 -39.24 7.64 2.94
N THR A 41 -38.26 7.38 2.06
CA THR A 41 -36.93 6.91 2.47
C THR A 41 -36.11 7.98 3.21
N LEU A 42 -36.25 9.25 2.84
CA LEU A 42 -35.62 10.38 3.54
C LEU A 42 -36.27 10.63 4.92
N LEU A 43 -37.59 10.48 5.02
CA LEU A 43 -38.32 10.62 6.29
C LEU A 43 -38.04 9.45 7.25
N HIS A 44 -37.90 8.21 6.74
CA HIS A 44 -37.49 7.07 7.58
C HIS A 44 -36.04 7.15 8.09
N HIS A 45 -35.17 7.90 7.43
CA HIS A 45 -33.81 8.16 7.94
C HIS A 45 -33.76 9.23 9.04
N SER A 46 -34.81 10.08 9.14
CA SER A 46 -34.87 11.15 10.14
C SER A 46 -35.49 10.75 11.48
N SER A 47 -36.16 9.60 11.58
CA SER A 47 -36.83 9.13 12.81
C SER A 47 -35.94 8.31 13.77
N GLY A 48 -34.62 8.30 13.57
CA GLY A 48 -33.66 7.48 14.35
C GLY A 48 -32.94 8.18 15.51
N LEU A 49 -33.38 9.36 15.96
CA LEU A 49 -32.78 10.06 17.11
C LEU A 49 -33.75 10.05 18.29
N SER A 50 -33.80 8.92 19.01
CA SER A 50 -34.37 8.87 20.35
C SER A 50 -33.33 9.34 21.37
N ASN A 51 -33.67 10.39 22.12
CA ASN A 51 -32.96 10.84 23.30
C ASN A 51 -32.92 9.73 24.37
N SER A 52 -31.72 9.39 24.82
CA SER A 52 -31.48 8.87 26.16
C SER A 52 -30.52 9.83 26.86
N GLU A 53 -31.04 10.57 27.84
CA GLU A 53 -30.21 11.24 28.83
C GLU A 53 -29.51 10.16 29.66
N GLU A 54 -28.29 9.83 29.24
CA GLU A 54 -27.32 9.15 30.08
C GLU A 54 -26.02 9.94 30.03
N LYS A 55 -25.46 10.16 31.21
CA LYS A 55 -24.30 11.00 31.51
C LYS A 55 -23.06 10.57 30.69
N PHE A 56 -22.93 11.07 29.47
CA PHE A 56 -21.74 10.86 28.63
C PHE A 56 -21.28 12.22 28.09
N GLN A 57 -20.18 12.74 28.65
CA GLN A 57 -19.36 13.74 27.97
C GLN A 57 -19.22 13.29 26.50
N PRO A 58 -19.52 14.13 25.48
CA PRO A 58 -19.28 13.73 24.12
C PRO A 58 -17.78 13.58 23.95
N ARG A 59 -17.26 12.36 24.14
CA ARG A 59 -15.97 11.95 23.63
C ARG A 59 -16.15 12.00 22.13
N THR A 60 -15.92 13.18 21.52
CA THR A 60 -15.58 13.25 20.11
C THR A 60 -14.59 12.11 19.88
N PRO A 61 -14.83 11.16 18.96
CA PRO A 61 -13.83 10.17 18.65
C PRO A 61 -12.58 10.95 18.27
N SER A 62 -11.56 10.92 19.13
CA SER A 62 -10.30 11.55 18.83
C SER A 62 -9.87 10.96 17.48
N ARG A 63 -9.77 11.78 16.43
CA ARG A 63 -9.37 11.31 15.10
C ARG A 63 -7.92 10.77 15.06
N PHE A 64 -7.24 10.79 16.21
CA PHE A 64 -5.88 10.32 16.44
C PHE A 64 -5.78 9.64 17.82
N CYS A 65 -4.83 8.71 17.97
CA CYS A 65 -4.49 8.09 19.25
C CYS A 65 -2.98 8.07 19.44
N ILE A 66 -2.43 9.08 20.12
CA ILE A 66 -1.03 9.03 20.55
C ILE A 66 -0.93 7.99 21.69
N PRO A 67 -0.10 6.94 21.60
CA PRO A 67 0.04 5.94 22.66
C PRO A 67 0.36 6.58 24.01
N ALA A 68 -0.39 6.20 25.05
CA ALA A 68 -0.09 6.61 26.42
C ALA A 68 1.06 5.76 27.02
N PRO A 69 1.73 6.25 28.08
CA PRO A 69 2.61 5.41 28.89
C PRO A 69 1.88 4.17 29.39
N LYS A 70 2.59 3.04 29.54
CA LYS A 70 2.00 1.76 29.98
C LYS A 70 1.28 1.82 31.34
N SER A 71 1.59 2.81 32.16
CA SER A 71 0.96 3.04 33.47
C SER A 71 -0.41 3.74 33.38
N ASN A 72 -0.78 4.29 32.22
CA ASN A 72 -2.07 4.95 32.03
C ASN A 72 -3.16 3.90 31.75
N PRO A 73 -4.32 3.95 32.43
CA PRO A 73 -5.44 3.04 32.15
C PRO A 73 -6.00 3.20 30.73
N GLU A 74 -5.93 4.39 30.15
CA GLU A 74 -6.37 4.66 28.78
C GLU A 74 -5.22 4.40 27.78
N PRO A 75 -5.48 3.71 26.65
CA PRO A 75 -4.45 3.35 25.68
C PRO A 75 -3.87 4.57 24.94
N CYS A 76 -4.61 5.67 24.90
CA CYS A 76 -4.23 6.90 24.22
C CYS A 76 -3.98 8.03 25.23
N LYS A 77 -3.01 8.90 24.92
CA LYS A 77 -2.75 10.16 25.62
C LYS A 77 -4.01 11.03 25.58
N ASN A 78 -4.27 11.76 26.68
CA ASN A 78 -5.38 12.71 26.74
C ASN A 78 -5.22 13.76 25.61
N PRO A 79 -6.25 13.97 24.75
CA PRO A 79 -6.17 14.93 23.64
C PRO A 79 -5.76 16.34 24.04
N ARG A 80 -6.07 16.78 25.27
CA ARG A 80 -5.67 18.10 25.78
C ARG A 80 -4.17 18.24 26.07
N LEU A 81 -3.44 17.13 26.17
CA LEU A 81 -2.00 17.10 26.42
C LEU A 81 -1.18 16.87 25.15
N VAL A 82 -1.84 16.67 24.02
CA VAL A 82 -1.18 16.43 22.73
C VAL A 82 -0.69 17.77 22.16
N THR A 83 0.52 17.78 21.61
CA THR A 83 1.16 18.97 21.03
C THR A 83 1.51 18.74 19.55
N PRO A 84 1.85 19.79 18.79
CA PRO A 84 2.35 19.62 17.41
C PRO A 84 3.55 18.67 17.29
N ASP A 85 4.39 18.59 18.32
CA ASP A 85 5.56 17.71 18.33
C ASP A 85 5.19 16.21 18.33
N ASP A 86 4.00 15.85 18.83
CA ASP A 86 3.48 14.47 18.76
C ASP A 86 3.17 14.06 17.29
N PHE A 87 3.10 15.02 16.36
CA PHE A 87 2.75 14.83 14.95
C PHE A 87 3.89 15.17 13.97
N ILE A 88 5.10 15.45 14.45
CA ILE A 88 6.26 15.76 13.61
C ILE A 88 7.40 14.80 13.90
N PHE A 89 7.96 14.19 12.85
CA PHE A 89 9.11 13.31 12.95
C PHE A 89 10.28 13.82 12.10
N SER A 90 11.41 14.12 12.75
CA SER A 90 12.63 14.64 12.10
C SER A 90 13.75 13.60 11.92
N GLY A 91 13.52 12.33 12.28
CA GLY A 91 14.57 11.30 12.34
C GLY A 91 15.08 10.76 11.00
N ILE A 92 14.53 11.21 9.86
CA ILE A 92 14.90 10.74 8.51
C ILE A 92 15.56 11.82 7.63
N LYS A 93 15.94 12.97 8.20
CA LYS A 93 16.62 14.05 7.45
C LYS A 93 17.93 13.61 6.81
N SER A 94 18.65 12.70 7.46
CA SER A 94 19.99 12.23 7.04
C SER A 94 20.07 10.70 7.08
N PRO A 95 20.96 10.10 6.27
CA PRO A 95 21.17 8.65 6.30
C PRO A 95 21.88 8.24 7.60
N THR A 96 21.73 6.98 8.01
CA THR A 96 22.63 6.41 9.03
C THR A 96 23.98 6.05 8.42
N ARG A 97 25.01 5.92 9.26
CA ARG A 97 26.33 5.43 8.82
C ARG A 97 26.43 3.90 8.81
N ASN A 98 25.41 3.22 9.32
CA ASN A 98 25.42 1.77 9.52
C ASN A 98 24.81 1.08 8.29
N PHE A 99 25.67 0.59 7.41
CA PHE A 99 25.29 -0.23 6.27
C PHE A 99 25.52 -1.70 6.59
N SER A 100 24.60 -2.54 6.16
CA SER A 100 24.80 -3.99 6.12
C SER A 100 25.87 -4.40 5.10
N ASP A 101 26.32 -5.65 5.16
CA ASP A 101 27.22 -6.25 4.16
C ASP A 101 26.65 -6.19 2.74
N MET A 102 25.33 -6.04 2.60
CA MET A 102 24.62 -5.85 1.32
C MET A 102 24.64 -4.40 0.83
N GLY A 103 25.33 -3.49 1.51
CA GLY A 103 25.39 -2.07 1.14
C GLY A 103 24.07 -1.32 1.35
N PHE A 104 23.19 -1.82 2.23
CA PHE A 104 21.87 -1.26 2.52
C PHE A 104 21.77 -0.75 3.95
N SER A 105 21.15 0.41 4.14
CA SER A 105 20.78 1.01 5.42
C SER A 105 19.34 1.49 5.39
N SER A 106 18.62 1.40 6.51
CA SER A 106 17.22 1.82 6.58
C SER A 106 16.85 2.42 7.93
N ILE A 107 16.00 3.45 7.91
CA ILE A 107 15.40 4.07 9.08
C ILE A 107 13.87 3.89 9.00
N PRO A 108 13.29 2.95 9.75
CA PRO A 108 11.84 2.75 9.76
C PRO A 108 11.12 3.82 10.59
N VAL A 109 10.01 4.33 10.05
CA VAL A 109 9.12 5.30 10.68
C VAL A 109 7.75 4.66 10.84
N ASN A 110 7.46 4.18 12.04
CA ASN A 110 6.23 3.46 12.38
C ASN A 110 5.78 3.87 13.79
N PRO A 111 4.65 3.41 14.33
CA PRO A 111 4.18 3.83 15.66
C PRO A 111 5.16 3.63 16.82
N THR A 112 6.17 2.76 16.68
CA THR A 112 7.23 2.60 17.69
C THR A 112 8.22 3.77 17.67
N THR A 113 8.58 4.31 16.50
CA THR A 113 9.55 5.41 16.36
C THR A 113 8.88 6.78 16.19
N PHE A 114 7.67 6.82 15.64
CA PHE A 114 6.83 7.99 15.48
C PHE A 114 5.40 7.68 15.94
N PRO A 115 5.11 7.86 17.25
CA PRO A 115 3.83 7.46 17.84
C PRO A 115 2.60 8.15 17.24
N GLY A 116 2.77 9.31 16.60
CA GLY A 116 1.73 10.01 15.83
C GLY A 116 1.09 9.20 14.71
N LEU A 117 1.75 8.14 14.22
CA LEU A 117 1.21 7.24 13.20
C LEU A 117 0.24 6.19 13.74
N ASN A 118 0.13 6.06 15.06
CA ASN A 118 -0.74 5.07 15.65
C ASN A 118 -2.20 5.30 15.24
N THR A 119 -2.89 4.21 14.89
CA THR A 119 -4.25 4.15 14.34
C THR A 119 -4.45 4.82 12.96
N LEU A 120 -3.42 5.43 12.36
CA LEU A 120 -3.53 6.12 11.07
C LEU A 120 -3.26 5.21 9.86
N GLY A 121 -2.89 3.95 10.09
CA GLY A 121 -2.78 2.96 9.02
C GLY A 121 -1.64 3.23 8.02
N MET A 122 -0.58 3.93 8.42
CA MET A 122 0.56 4.20 7.55
C MET A 122 1.91 4.18 8.24
N SER A 123 2.96 3.93 7.46
CA SER A 123 4.35 3.94 7.91
C SER A 123 5.27 4.34 6.76
N PHE A 124 6.48 4.79 7.09
CA PHE A 124 7.48 5.20 6.12
C PHE A 124 8.81 4.51 6.38
N VAL A 125 9.69 4.52 5.38
CA VAL A 125 11.07 4.09 5.54
C VAL A 125 11.95 5.01 4.71
N ARG A 126 13.02 5.54 5.31
CA ARG A 126 14.16 6.01 4.53
C ARG A 126 15.08 4.83 4.28
N ALA A 127 15.46 4.57 3.03
CA ALA A 127 16.47 3.59 2.70
C ALA A 127 17.57 4.20 1.85
N ASP A 128 18.81 3.87 2.21
CA ASP A 128 20.01 4.34 1.53
C ASP A 128 20.80 3.12 1.05
N LEU A 129 21.21 3.15 -0.22
CA LEU A 129 21.95 2.06 -0.88
C LEU A 129 23.28 2.60 -1.39
N ARG A 130 24.39 1.96 -1.00
CA ARG A 130 25.69 2.20 -1.63
C ARG A 130 25.67 1.80 -3.10
N SER A 131 26.63 2.27 -3.91
CA SER A 131 26.82 1.75 -5.28
C SER A 131 26.88 0.22 -5.26
N GLY A 132 26.03 -0.45 -6.05
CA GLY A 132 25.90 -1.91 -6.06
C GLY A 132 25.16 -2.52 -4.86
N GLY A 133 24.74 -1.71 -3.89
CA GLY A 133 24.00 -2.17 -2.72
C GLY A 133 22.59 -2.62 -3.06
N ILE A 134 22.07 -3.57 -2.29
CA ILE A 134 20.77 -4.20 -2.55
C ILE A 134 19.84 -4.18 -1.34
N ASN A 135 18.55 -4.01 -1.60
CA ASN A 135 17.51 -4.54 -0.75
C ASN A 135 17.06 -5.87 -1.36
N PRO A 136 17.40 -7.02 -0.76
CA PRO A 136 17.18 -8.33 -1.37
C PRO A 136 15.68 -8.59 -1.57
N PRO A 137 15.30 -9.56 -2.42
CA PRO A 137 13.91 -9.96 -2.60
C PRO A 137 13.19 -10.15 -1.26
N HIS A 138 12.09 -9.43 -1.07
CA HIS A 138 11.30 -9.42 0.15
C HIS A 138 9.84 -9.08 -0.17
N PHE A 139 8.96 -9.24 0.81
CA PHE A 139 7.56 -8.84 0.67
C PHE A 139 6.99 -8.29 1.98
N HIS A 140 5.88 -7.56 1.82
CA HIS A 140 5.11 -6.95 2.90
C HIS A 140 3.74 -7.63 3.02
N PRO A 141 3.52 -8.51 4.01
CA PRO A 141 2.28 -9.28 4.10
C PRO A 141 1.06 -8.41 4.43
N ARG A 142 1.26 -7.22 5.00
CA ARG A 142 0.16 -6.36 5.48
C ARG A 142 0.07 -5.00 4.81
N ALA A 143 0.87 -4.72 3.79
CA ALA A 143 0.83 -3.42 3.12
C ALA A 143 1.21 -3.49 1.65
N THR A 144 0.56 -2.61 0.87
CA THR A 144 1.11 -2.08 -0.38
C THR A 144 2.18 -1.05 -0.02
N GLU A 145 3.26 -1.04 -0.78
CA GLU A 145 4.37 -0.09 -0.63
C GLU A 145 4.46 0.81 -1.87
N THR A 146 4.80 2.07 -1.68
CA THR A 146 5.26 2.95 -2.76
C THR A 146 6.66 3.44 -2.43
N VAL A 147 7.54 3.47 -3.43
CA VAL A 147 8.89 4.04 -3.32
C VAL A 147 8.99 5.28 -4.17
N TYR A 148 9.50 6.36 -3.59
CA TYR A 148 9.95 7.56 -4.28
C TYR A 148 11.49 7.62 -4.27
N VAL A 149 12.11 7.89 -5.41
CA VAL A 149 13.57 8.04 -5.49
C VAL A 149 13.94 9.49 -5.19
N LEU A 150 14.63 9.71 -4.08
CA LEU A 150 15.17 11.02 -3.72
C LEU A 150 16.44 11.33 -4.51
N GLN A 151 17.30 10.33 -4.70
CA GLN A 151 18.59 10.47 -5.36
C GLN A 151 19.08 9.13 -5.92
N GLY A 152 19.82 9.17 -7.03
CA GLY A 152 20.52 8.02 -7.59
C GLY A 152 19.75 7.27 -8.67
N LYS A 153 20.22 6.07 -9.01
CA LYS A 153 19.62 5.18 -10.02
C LYS A 153 19.40 3.80 -9.43
N VAL A 154 18.16 3.35 -9.38
CA VAL A 154 17.78 2.10 -8.70
C VAL A 154 17.10 1.18 -9.70
N TYR A 155 17.68 0.02 -9.95
CA TYR A 155 16.94 -1.08 -10.57
C TYR A 155 15.94 -1.61 -9.55
N SER A 156 14.66 -1.39 -9.79
CA SER A 156 13.59 -1.74 -8.88
C SER A 156 12.49 -2.51 -9.60
N GLY A 157 11.91 -3.49 -8.91
CA GLY A 157 10.85 -4.29 -9.49
C GLY A 157 10.13 -5.19 -8.50
N PHE A 158 9.07 -5.83 -8.99
CA PHE A 158 8.35 -6.89 -8.32
C PHE A 158 8.00 -8.04 -9.27
N VAL A 159 7.60 -9.16 -8.69
CA VAL A 159 7.11 -10.34 -9.39
C VAL A 159 5.62 -10.51 -9.11
N ASP A 160 4.81 -10.62 -10.15
CA ASP A 160 3.37 -10.85 -10.00
C ASP A 160 3.02 -12.33 -9.72
N SER A 161 1.74 -12.61 -9.49
CA SER A 161 1.23 -13.97 -9.21
C SER A 161 1.33 -14.94 -10.40
N THR A 162 1.69 -14.45 -11.59
CA THR A 162 1.96 -15.27 -12.79
C THR A 162 3.46 -15.48 -13.02
N ASN A 163 4.30 -15.07 -12.06
CA ASN A 163 5.76 -15.06 -12.14
C ASN A 163 6.33 -14.09 -13.19
N ARG A 164 5.55 -13.10 -13.63
CA ARG A 164 6.04 -12.04 -14.53
C ARG A 164 6.77 -10.98 -13.72
N VAL A 165 7.95 -10.60 -14.20
CA VAL A 165 8.75 -9.52 -13.60
C VAL A 165 8.35 -8.17 -14.19
N PHE A 166 8.04 -7.22 -13.31
CA PHE A 166 7.87 -5.81 -13.62
C PHE A 166 9.02 -5.04 -12.99
N ALA A 167 10.01 -4.66 -13.80
CA ALA A 167 11.20 -3.98 -13.30
C ALA A 167 11.71 -2.94 -14.29
N LYS A 168 12.27 -1.85 -13.75
CA LYS A 168 12.93 -0.79 -14.52
C LYS A 168 14.02 -0.14 -13.65
N VAL A 169 15.01 0.49 -14.28
CA VAL A 169 15.83 1.50 -13.59
C VAL A 169 14.97 2.76 -13.42
N ILE A 170 14.71 3.12 -12.17
CA ILE A 170 14.04 4.34 -11.76
C ILE A 170 15.07 5.34 -11.21
N GLU A 171 14.84 6.62 -11.45
CA GLU A 171 15.77 7.72 -11.12
C GLU A 171 15.07 8.78 -10.26
N GLN A 172 15.81 9.80 -9.85
CA GLN A 172 15.30 10.88 -8.99
C GLN A 172 13.97 11.44 -9.51
N GLY A 173 12.97 11.49 -8.62
CA GLY A 173 11.62 11.97 -8.94
C GLY A 173 10.63 10.86 -9.31
N ASP A 174 11.11 9.68 -9.72
CA ASP A 174 10.23 8.56 -10.05
C ASP A 174 9.56 7.98 -8.80
N VAL A 175 8.33 7.49 -8.99
CA VAL A 175 7.57 6.72 -8.00
C VAL A 175 7.23 5.35 -8.58
N MET A 176 7.46 4.30 -7.80
CA MET A 176 7.05 2.93 -8.13
C MET A 176 6.16 2.36 -7.03
N VAL A 177 5.14 1.59 -7.41
CA VAL A 177 4.21 0.92 -6.50
C VAL A 177 4.48 -0.59 -6.48
N PHE A 178 4.41 -1.19 -5.29
CA PHE A 178 4.52 -2.63 -5.05
C PHE A 178 3.23 -3.14 -4.41
N PRO A 179 2.44 -3.95 -5.12
CA PRO A 179 1.21 -4.52 -4.57
C PRO A 179 1.48 -5.37 -3.33
N ARG A 180 0.53 -5.34 -2.38
CA ARG A 180 0.61 -6.07 -1.11
C ARG A 180 0.95 -7.55 -1.32
N GLY A 181 1.92 -8.03 -0.55
CA GLY A 181 2.30 -9.45 -0.51
C GLY A 181 3.14 -9.93 -1.70
N LEU A 182 3.35 -9.11 -2.74
CA LEU A 182 4.22 -9.49 -3.85
C LEU A 182 5.69 -9.29 -3.49
N VAL A 183 6.54 -10.19 -4.02
CA VAL A 183 7.99 -10.11 -3.85
C VAL A 183 8.51 -8.93 -4.65
N ASN A 184 9.18 -7.99 -3.97
CA ASN A 184 9.83 -6.85 -4.57
C ASN A 184 11.32 -6.77 -4.20
N PHE A 185 12.09 -5.99 -4.95
CA PHE A 185 13.53 -5.86 -4.80
C PHE A 185 14.04 -4.50 -5.30
N GLN A 186 15.21 -4.10 -4.79
CA GLN A 186 15.92 -2.90 -5.23
C GLN A 186 17.43 -3.15 -5.29
N MET A 187 18.09 -2.62 -6.32
CA MET A 187 19.54 -2.58 -6.44
C MET A 187 19.97 -1.20 -6.93
N ASN A 188 20.92 -0.57 -6.24
CA ASN A 188 21.53 0.64 -6.75
C ASN A 188 22.50 0.30 -7.89
N VAL A 189 22.14 0.71 -9.10
CA VAL A 189 22.94 0.51 -10.32
C VAL A 189 23.73 1.76 -10.71
N GLY A 190 23.59 2.85 -9.96
CA GLY A 190 24.39 4.05 -10.10
C GLY A 190 25.78 3.92 -9.49
N LYS A 191 26.69 4.83 -9.89
CA LYS A 191 28.07 4.91 -9.36
C LYS A 191 28.16 5.58 -7.98
N SER A 192 27.13 6.32 -7.59
CA SER A 192 27.02 7.02 -6.30
C SER A 192 25.97 6.33 -5.43
N ASN A 193 25.90 6.73 -4.16
CA ASN A 193 24.82 6.28 -3.28
C ASN A 193 23.45 6.71 -3.85
N ALA A 194 22.44 5.89 -3.59
CA ALA A 194 21.04 6.16 -3.89
C ALA A 194 20.24 6.24 -2.59
N THR A 195 19.23 7.11 -2.56
CA THR A 195 18.30 7.25 -1.44
C THR A 195 16.88 7.13 -1.96
N ILE A 196 16.10 6.30 -1.30
CA ILE A 196 14.68 6.09 -1.58
C ILE A 196 13.84 6.29 -0.32
N PHE A 197 12.63 6.80 -0.49
CA PHE A 197 11.62 6.88 0.56
C PHE A 197 10.48 5.94 0.25
N CYS A 198 10.20 5.02 1.16
CA CYS A 198 9.07 4.11 1.09
C CYS A 198 7.90 4.65 1.93
N CYS A 199 6.68 4.45 1.46
CA CYS A 199 5.44 4.63 2.21
C CYS A 199 4.62 3.36 2.12
N CYS A 200 4.06 2.90 3.23
CA CYS A 200 3.23 1.70 3.30
C CYS A 200 1.84 2.07 3.82
N ASN A 201 0.79 1.51 3.21
CA ASN A 201 -0.60 1.66 3.67
C ASN A 201 -0.94 0.76 4.88
N SER A 202 0.01 0.62 5.80
CA SER A 202 -0.17 0.02 7.11
C SER A 202 0.80 0.66 8.08
N GLN A 203 0.37 0.87 9.32
CA GLN A 203 1.26 1.27 10.41
C GLN A 203 2.26 0.17 10.79
N ASN A 204 1.98 -1.08 10.40
CA ASN A 204 2.83 -2.22 10.64
C ASN A 204 2.81 -3.16 9.43
N PRO A 205 3.56 -2.83 8.36
CA PRO A 205 3.56 -3.62 7.12
C PRO A 205 4.10 -5.05 7.32
N ARG A 206 4.99 -5.23 8.32
CA ARG A 206 5.96 -6.34 8.41
C ARG A 206 6.80 -6.47 7.14
N MET A 207 7.90 -7.18 7.24
CA MET A 207 8.75 -7.47 6.09
C MET A 207 9.31 -8.87 6.27
N GLN A 208 9.35 -9.62 5.18
CA GLN A 208 10.01 -10.93 5.13
C GLN A 208 10.96 -10.96 3.94
N LYS A 209 12.26 -11.12 4.23
CA LYS A 209 13.29 -11.29 3.19
C LYS A 209 13.31 -12.75 2.75
N ILE A 210 13.13 -12.99 1.47
CA ILE A 210 13.07 -14.34 0.90
C ILE A 210 14.31 -15.18 1.27
N PRO A 211 15.56 -14.67 1.18
CA PRO A 211 16.72 -15.45 1.58
C PRO A 211 16.66 -15.90 3.05
N ASN A 212 16.17 -15.04 3.96
CA ASN A 212 16.06 -15.38 5.37
C ASN A 212 14.95 -16.42 5.62
N VAL A 213 13.79 -16.26 4.98
CA VAL A 213 12.63 -17.14 5.22
C VAL A 213 12.82 -18.51 4.56
N VAL A 214 13.51 -18.58 3.42
CA VAL A 214 13.71 -19.85 2.71
C VAL A 214 14.94 -20.59 3.23
N ILE A 215 16.08 -19.90 3.36
CA ILE A 215 17.35 -20.55 3.68
C ILE A 215 17.68 -20.45 5.18
N GLY A 216 17.42 -19.29 5.79
CA GLY A 216 17.81 -19.00 7.18
C GLY A 216 16.83 -19.45 8.27
N SER A 217 15.64 -19.96 7.92
CA SER A 217 14.54 -20.23 8.87
C SER A 217 14.55 -21.63 9.48
N GLY A 218 15.43 -22.51 9.00
CA GLY A 218 15.49 -23.91 9.46
C GLY A 218 14.56 -24.86 8.72
N ILE A 219 14.04 -24.50 7.54
CA ILE A 219 13.36 -25.45 6.65
C ILE A 219 14.27 -26.67 6.42
N ASN A 220 13.65 -27.85 6.46
CA ASN A 220 14.30 -29.14 6.29
C ASN A 220 15.14 -29.18 5.00
N ASP A 221 16.37 -29.69 5.10
CA ASP A 221 17.33 -29.68 3.99
C ASP A 221 16.84 -30.52 2.81
N GLU A 222 16.31 -31.72 3.04
CA GLU A 222 15.78 -32.60 1.98
C GLU A 222 14.64 -31.92 1.20
N LEU A 223 13.80 -31.14 1.89
CA LEU A 223 12.76 -30.33 1.24
C LEU A 223 13.38 -29.26 0.35
N LEU A 224 14.37 -28.51 0.84
CA LEU A 224 15.06 -27.47 0.06
C LEU A 224 15.83 -28.06 -1.12
N GLU A 225 16.48 -29.20 -0.95
CA GLU A 225 17.16 -29.94 -2.01
C GLU A 225 16.19 -30.26 -3.15
N LYS A 226 15.03 -30.83 -2.83
CA LYS A 226 13.97 -31.14 -3.81
C LYS A 226 13.38 -29.88 -4.44
N ALA A 227 13.15 -28.83 -3.66
CA ALA A 227 12.54 -27.59 -4.15
C ALA A 227 13.44 -26.80 -5.10
N PHE A 228 14.76 -26.80 -4.85
CA PHE A 228 15.74 -26.07 -5.65
C PHE A 228 16.51 -26.92 -6.65
N GLY A 229 16.39 -28.25 -6.59
CA GLY A 229 17.20 -29.17 -7.41
C GLY A 229 18.69 -29.11 -7.08
N LEU A 230 19.03 -28.86 -5.82
CA LEU A 230 20.40 -28.67 -5.34
C LEU A 230 20.84 -29.80 -4.44
N SER A 231 22.15 -30.04 -4.39
CA SER A 231 22.75 -31.00 -3.47
C SER A 231 22.76 -30.49 -2.02
N THR A 232 22.85 -31.41 -1.05
CA THR A 232 23.03 -31.11 0.37
C THR A 232 24.21 -30.15 0.62
N GLY A 233 25.30 -30.32 -0.13
CA GLY A 233 26.49 -29.45 -0.03
C GLY A 233 26.21 -28.00 -0.45
N GLU A 234 25.38 -27.81 -1.48
CA GLU A 234 24.96 -26.49 -1.95
C GLU A 234 23.97 -25.82 -1.00
N ILE A 235 22.96 -26.56 -0.49
CA ILE A 235 22.05 -26.05 0.54
C ILE A 235 22.83 -25.63 1.79
N SER A 236 23.74 -26.50 2.26
CA SER A 236 24.62 -26.21 3.40
C SER A 236 25.47 -24.97 3.15
N LYS A 237 25.99 -24.78 1.94
CA LYS A 237 26.77 -23.60 1.55
C LYS A 237 25.94 -22.32 1.61
N MET A 238 24.68 -22.36 1.18
CA MET A 238 23.78 -21.21 1.30
C MET A 238 23.45 -20.90 2.78
N LYS A 239 23.16 -21.93 3.58
CA LYS A 239 22.85 -21.78 5.02
C LYS A 239 23.98 -21.16 5.83
N ARG A 240 25.25 -21.42 5.48
CA ARG A 240 26.41 -20.82 6.16
C ARG A 240 26.39 -19.29 6.20
N ARG A 241 25.74 -18.62 5.22
CA ARG A 241 25.63 -17.15 5.20
C ARG A 241 24.70 -16.59 6.28
N PHE A 242 23.86 -17.42 6.89
CA PHE A 242 22.89 -17.04 7.91
C PHE A 242 23.28 -17.47 9.32
N LEU A 243 24.39 -18.20 9.46
CA LEU A 243 24.93 -18.57 10.77
C LEU A 243 25.52 -17.32 11.45
N PRO A 244 25.48 -17.24 12.80
CA PRO A 244 26.19 -16.22 13.54
C PRO A 244 27.67 -16.22 13.13
N LYS A 245 28.23 -15.05 12.79
CA LYS A 245 29.67 -14.94 12.57
C LYS A 245 30.35 -15.28 13.91
N ARG A 246 31.27 -16.26 13.90
CA ARG A 246 32.10 -16.54 15.09
C ARG A 246 32.89 -15.27 15.40
N VAL A 247 32.67 -14.71 16.58
CA VAL A 247 33.54 -13.67 17.13
C VAL A 247 34.76 -14.42 17.65
N ASN A 248 35.88 -14.28 16.95
CA ASN A 248 37.19 -14.66 17.48
C ASN A 248 37.74 -13.50 18.31
#